data_AF-A0A8J8DRP6-F1
#
_entry.id   AF-A0A8J8DRP6-F1
#
_cell.length_a   1.000
_cell.length_b   1.000
_cell.length_c   1.000
_cell.angle_alpha   90.00
_cell.angle_beta   90.00
_cell.angle_gamma   90.00
#
_symmetry.space_group_name_H-M   'P 1'
#
loop_
_entity.id
_entity.type
_entity.pdbx_description
1 polymer ?
#
loop_
_entity_poly.entity_id
_entity_poly.type
_entity_poly.pdbx_seq_one_letter_code
_entity_poly.pdbx_strand_id
1 'polypeptide(L)'
;MSEIETIGFHYVVEAAGCDPEVLGDADRIRQIFLDAAKVSNMEVKSSYFFKFSPTGVSGVVIVAESHISVHTWPERGYAALDVYTCGTKADPEKAVDYILEQFKAKYAHVSEIKRGIEEDDDTYTHMIMTWEEALRKNGKE
;
A
#
# COMPACT_ATOMS: atom_id res chain seq x y z
N MET A 1 0.79 7.27 -26.52
CA MET A 1 1.97 7.50 -25.67
C MET A 1 2.55 6.12 -25.39
N SER A 2 3.82 5.88 -25.66
CA SER A 2 4.45 4.58 -25.40
C SER A 2 4.39 4.28 -23.90
N GLU A 3 3.99 3.06 -23.54
CA GLU A 3 4.13 2.56 -22.17
C GLU A 3 5.61 2.57 -21.79
N ILE A 4 5.94 3.13 -20.63
CA ILE A 4 7.30 3.13 -20.10
C ILE A 4 7.54 1.74 -19.52
N GLU A 5 8.53 1.03 -20.06
CA GLU A 5 8.97 -0.25 -19.53
C GLU A 5 9.67 -0.04 -18.19
N THR A 6 9.23 -0.78 -17.16
CA THR A 6 9.70 -0.63 -15.78
C THR A 6 9.69 -1.99 -15.09
N ILE A 7 10.64 -2.24 -14.20
CA ILE A 7 10.71 -3.50 -13.43
C ILE A 7 9.52 -3.63 -12.46
N GLY A 8 9.07 -2.53 -11.87
CA GLY A 8 7.96 -2.57 -10.93
C GLY A 8 7.30 -1.22 -10.63
N PHE A 9 6.16 -1.29 -9.95
CA PHE A 9 5.34 -0.16 -9.55
C PHE A 9 5.25 -0.10 -8.03
N HIS A 10 5.67 1.02 -7.46
CA HIS A 10 5.71 1.25 -6.02
C HIS A 10 4.79 2.40 -5.63
N TYR A 11 3.71 2.10 -4.93
CA TYR A 11 2.77 3.09 -4.42
C TYR A 11 3.15 3.42 -2.98
N VAL A 12 3.44 4.69 -2.73
CA VAL A 12 3.68 5.25 -1.39
C VAL A 12 2.45 6.08 -1.03
N VAL A 13 1.77 5.72 0.06
CA VAL A 13 0.48 6.32 0.40
C VAL A 13 0.45 6.84 1.83
N GLU A 14 -0.01 8.08 1.94
CA GLU A 14 -0.27 8.78 3.20
C GLU A 14 -1.79 8.76 3.46
N ALA A 15 -2.26 7.82 4.27
CA ALA A 15 -3.68 7.64 4.57
C ALA A 15 -4.08 8.41 5.84
N ALA A 16 -5.11 9.26 5.75
CA ALA A 16 -5.58 10.10 6.84
C ALA A 16 -7.07 9.92 7.14
N GLY A 17 -7.44 10.17 8.41
CA GLY A 17 -8.81 10.04 8.88
C GLY A 17 -9.28 8.59 9.02
N CYS A 18 -8.34 7.66 9.17
CA CYS A 18 -8.58 6.22 9.34
C CYS A 18 -9.23 5.91 10.70
N ASP A 19 -9.84 4.73 10.79
CA ASP A 19 -10.44 4.19 12.02
C ASP A 19 -9.35 3.75 13.02
N PRO A 20 -9.21 4.43 14.18
CA PRO A 20 -8.18 4.10 15.17
C PRO A 20 -8.26 2.68 15.72
N GLU A 21 -9.47 2.09 15.77
CA GLU A 21 -9.65 0.70 16.22
C GLU A 21 -9.04 -0.29 15.24
N VAL A 22 -9.14 0.00 13.93
CA VAL A 22 -8.47 -0.79 12.89
C VAL A 22 -6.96 -0.63 13.01
N LEU A 23 -6.49 0.61 13.09
CA LEU A 23 -5.06 0.93 13.09
C LEU A 23 -4.31 0.36 14.31
N GLY A 24 -5.00 0.12 15.42
CA GLY A 24 -4.43 -0.42 16.67
C GLY A 24 -4.46 -1.95 16.79
N ASP A 25 -4.97 -2.67 15.78
CA ASP A 25 -5.15 -4.12 15.80
C ASP A 25 -4.26 -4.81 14.77
N ALA A 26 -3.18 -5.44 15.25
CA ALA A 26 -2.20 -6.09 14.38
C ALA A 26 -2.74 -7.33 13.65
N ASP A 27 -3.66 -8.08 14.25
CA ASP A 27 -4.24 -9.26 13.61
C ASP A 27 -5.23 -8.84 12.53
N ARG A 28 -6.00 -7.79 12.78
CA ARG A 28 -6.90 -7.20 11.78
C ARG A 28 -6.12 -6.62 10.60
N ILE A 29 -5.06 -5.85 10.86
CA ILE A 29 -4.21 -5.31 9.79
C ILE A 29 -3.54 -6.44 9.01
N ARG A 30 -3.04 -7.49 9.68
CA ARG A 30 -2.50 -8.67 9.00
C ARG A 30 -3.49 -9.24 8.00
N GLN A 31 -4.74 -9.45 8.42
CA GLN A 31 -5.77 -10.01 7.55
C GLN A 31 -6.08 -9.07 6.36
N ILE A 32 -6.21 -7.77 6.62
CA ILE A 32 -6.41 -6.77 5.56
C ILE A 32 -5.30 -6.84 4.52
N PHE A 33 -4.03 -6.94 4.93
CA PHE A 33 -2.89 -6.94 4.01
C PHE A 33 -2.77 -8.26 3.22
N LEU A 34 -3.11 -9.39 3.83
CA LEU A 34 -3.18 -10.67 3.13
C LEU A 34 -4.31 -10.69 2.09
N ASP A 35 -5.47 -10.11 2.42
CA ASP A 35 -6.59 -10.00 1.49
C ASP A 35 -6.27 -8.99 0.37
N ALA A 36 -5.59 -7.87 0.68
CA ALA A 36 -5.09 -6.91 -0.31
C ALA A 36 -4.18 -7.59 -1.34
N ALA A 37 -3.21 -8.39 -0.88
CA ALA A 37 -2.35 -9.17 -1.77
C ALA A 37 -3.18 -10.11 -2.68
N LYS A 38 -4.20 -10.76 -2.12
CA LYS A 38 -5.07 -11.69 -2.86
C LYS A 38 -5.90 -10.99 -3.93
N VAL A 39 -6.56 -9.87 -3.63
CA VAL A 39 -7.39 -9.13 -4.61
C VAL A 39 -6.55 -8.47 -5.72
N SER A 40 -5.26 -8.26 -5.45
CA SER A 40 -4.28 -7.71 -6.39
C SER A 40 -3.45 -8.75 -7.14
N ASN A 41 -3.83 -10.04 -7.07
CA ASN A 41 -3.13 -11.14 -7.74
C ASN A 41 -1.64 -11.28 -7.33
N MET A 42 -1.30 -10.93 -6.09
CA MET A 42 0.05 -11.05 -5.56
C MET A 42 0.22 -12.38 -4.80
N GLU A 43 1.32 -13.07 -5.06
CA GLU A 43 1.64 -14.32 -4.35
C GLU A 43 2.35 -14.02 -3.04
N VAL A 44 1.71 -14.32 -1.90
CA VAL A 44 2.28 -14.13 -0.56
C VAL A 44 3.33 -15.20 -0.26
N LYS A 45 4.51 -14.78 0.22
CA LYS A 45 5.60 -15.64 0.69
C LYS A 45 5.67 -15.70 2.22
N SER A 46 5.50 -14.56 2.89
CA SER A 46 5.50 -14.48 4.35
C SER A 46 4.87 -13.18 4.83
N SER A 47 4.60 -13.07 6.13
CA SER A 47 4.08 -11.85 6.74
C SER A 47 4.56 -11.69 8.18
N TYR A 48 4.81 -10.46 8.60
CA TYR A 48 5.17 -10.13 9.97
C TYR A 48 4.49 -8.84 10.42
N PHE A 49 3.87 -8.86 11.60
CA PHE A 49 3.15 -7.71 12.16
C PHE A 49 3.49 -7.58 13.63
N PHE A 50 3.88 -6.37 14.04
CA PHE A 50 4.27 -6.04 15.40
C PHE A 50 3.38 -4.91 15.91
N LYS A 51 2.72 -5.16 17.04
CA LYS A 51 1.93 -4.15 17.77
C LYS A 51 2.81 -3.45 18.80
N PHE A 52 2.82 -2.13 18.78
CA PHE A 52 3.48 -1.30 19.78
C PHE A 52 2.60 -1.06 21.02
N SER A 53 3.25 -0.61 22.10
CA SER A 53 2.57 -0.14 23.31
C SER A 53 2.63 1.40 23.37
N PRO A 54 1.51 2.10 23.67
CA PRO A 54 0.19 1.55 24.01
C PRO A 54 -0.65 1.14 22.78
N THR A 55 -0.32 1.64 21.59
CA THR A 55 -1.04 1.34 20.33
C THR A 55 -0.12 1.53 19.13
N GLY A 56 -0.61 1.24 17.93
CA GLY A 56 0.12 1.32 16.67
C GLY A 56 0.72 -0.01 16.22
N VAL A 57 0.92 -0.14 14.90
CA VAL A 57 1.33 -1.39 14.26
C VAL A 57 2.35 -1.10 13.16
N SER A 58 3.43 -1.88 13.14
CA SER A 58 4.30 -2.05 11.97
C SER A 58 4.02 -3.39 11.33
N GLY A 59 3.85 -3.43 10.02
CA GLY A 59 3.49 -4.62 9.28
C GLY A 59 4.20 -4.74 7.95
N VAL A 60 4.51 -5.97 7.53
CA VAL A 60 4.96 -6.27 6.18
C VAL A 60 4.41 -7.62 5.72
N VAL A 61 3.99 -7.68 4.46
CA VAL A 61 3.72 -8.89 3.70
C VAL A 61 4.76 -8.95 2.59
N ILE A 62 5.55 -10.02 2.57
CA ILE A 62 6.49 -10.31 1.50
C ILE A 62 5.72 -11.05 0.42
N VAL A 63 5.72 -10.48 -0.79
CA VAL A 63 5.15 -11.11 -1.98
C VAL A 63 6.27 -11.52 -2.94
N ALA A 64 5.96 -12.27 -4.00
CA ALA A 64 6.97 -12.63 -5.00
C ALA A 64 7.66 -11.36 -5.54
N GLU A 65 8.95 -11.21 -5.20
CA GLU A 65 9.86 -10.16 -5.71
C GLU A 65 9.60 -8.71 -5.23
N SER A 66 8.73 -8.49 -4.23
CA SER A 66 8.45 -7.14 -3.68
C SER A 66 7.82 -7.19 -2.27
N HIS A 67 6.98 -6.22 -1.87
CA HIS A 67 6.36 -6.17 -0.54
C HIS A 67 5.11 -5.27 -0.47
N ILE A 68 4.31 -5.48 0.57
CA ILE A 68 3.29 -4.54 1.06
C ILE A 68 3.63 -4.23 2.52
N SER A 69 3.84 -2.95 2.90
CA SER A 69 4.18 -2.56 4.28
C SER A 69 3.31 -1.45 4.83
N VAL A 70 3.28 -1.34 6.16
CA VAL A 70 2.52 -0.31 6.87
C VAL A 70 3.14 0.07 8.21
N HIS A 71 3.02 1.35 8.54
CA HIS A 71 3.20 1.90 9.87
C HIS A 71 1.96 2.71 10.25
N THR A 72 1.40 2.46 11.44
CA THR A 72 0.17 3.14 11.88
C THR A 72 0.38 4.00 13.12
N TRP A 73 -0.33 5.13 13.15
CA TRP A 73 -0.47 6.04 14.29
C TRP A 73 -1.96 6.23 14.62
N PRO A 74 -2.58 5.29 15.36
CA PRO A 74 -4.00 5.31 15.68
C PRO A 74 -4.47 6.62 16.34
N GLU A 75 -3.65 7.21 17.20
CA GLU A 75 -3.93 8.47 17.89
C GLU A 75 -4.02 9.68 16.94
N ARG A 76 -3.53 9.53 15.71
CA ARG A 76 -3.62 10.52 14.63
C ARG A 76 -4.60 10.12 13.54
N GLY A 77 -5.18 8.92 13.60
CA GLY A 77 -5.96 8.34 12.50
C GLY A 77 -5.14 8.26 11.20
N TYR A 78 -3.84 8.00 11.30
CA TYR A 78 -2.87 8.06 10.20
C TYR A 78 -2.19 6.71 9.98
N ALA A 79 -1.98 6.35 8.72
CA ALA A 79 -1.13 5.23 8.33
C ALA A 79 -0.26 5.61 7.13
N ALA A 80 1.03 5.28 7.21
CA ALA A 80 1.95 5.28 6.08
C ALA A 80 1.98 3.85 5.53
N LEU A 81 1.74 3.67 4.24
CA LEU A 81 1.71 2.35 3.60
C LEU A 81 2.45 2.36 2.27
N ASP A 82 3.06 1.22 1.97
CA ASP A 82 3.78 0.97 0.73
C ASP A 82 3.18 -0.26 0.05
N VAL A 83 2.89 -0.17 -1.24
CA VAL A 83 2.49 -1.30 -2.09
C VAL A 83 3.46 -1.36 -3.25
N TYR A 84 4.45 -2.26 -3.16
CA TYR A 84 5.42 -2.47 -4.22
C TYR A 84 5.14 -3.79 -4.93
N THR A 85 5.10 -3.77 -6.26
CA THR A 85 4.93 -4.96 -7.11
C THR A 85 5.95 -4.97 -8.25
N CYS A 86 6.34 -6.18 -8.67
CA CYS A 86 7.16 -6.41 -9.85
C CYS A 86 6.31 -7.05 -10.97
N GLY A 87 6.58 -6.65 -12.22
CA GLY A 87 5.90 -7.17 -13.41
C GLY A 87 4.46 -6.67 -13.62
N THR A 88 3.86 -7.11 -14.73
CA THR A 88 2.58 -6.58 -15.26
C THR A 88 1.33 -7.35 -14.82
N LYS A 89 1.48 -8.40 -14.00
CA LYS A 89 0.34 -9.26 -13.60
C LYS A 89 -0.34 -8.82 -12.32
N ALA A 90 0.33 -8.02 -11.50
CA ALA A 90 -0.21 -7.53 -10.23
C ALA A 90 -0.98 -6.23 -10.45
N ASP A 91 -2.03 -6.03 -9.65
CA ASP A 91 -2.85 -4.81 -9.67
C ASP A 91 -2.61 -4.02 -8.35
N PRO A 92 -1.51 -3.26 -8.23
CA PRO A 92 -1.17 -2.56 -6.98
C PRO A 92 -2.23 -1.54 -6.54
N GLU A 93 -2.91 -0.87 -7.48
CA GLU A 93 -4.02 0.05 -7.20
C GLU A 93 -5.15 -0.63 -6.44
N LYS A 94 -5.51 -1.88 -6.81
CA LYS A 94 -6.55 -2.64 -6.09
C LYS A 94 -6.16 -2.94 -4.65
N ALA A 95 -4.87 -3.08 -4.35
CA ALA A 95 -4.40 -3.31 -3.00
C ALA A 95 -4.49 -2.02 -2.20
N VAL A 96 -4.08 -0.89 -2.79
CA VAL A 96 -4.23 0.44 -2.20
C VAL A 96 -5.70 0.71 -1.89
N ASP A 97 -6.60 0.58 -2.87
CA ASP A 97 -8.03 0.80 -2.72
C ASP A 97 -8.63 -0.05 -1.60
N TYR A 98 -8.32 -1.35 -1.60
CA TYR A 98 -8.80 -2.29 -0.59
C TYR A 98 -8.33 -1.89 0.81
N ILE A 99 -7.03 -1.58 0.97
CA ILE A 99 -6.47 -1.18 2.26
C ILE A 99 -7.14 0.11 2.76
N LEU A 100 -7.27 1.12 1.90
CA LEU A 100 -7.90 2.40 2.25
C LEU A 100 -9.36 2.24 2.66
N GLU A 101 -10.12 1.39 1.97
CA GLU A 101 -11.50 1.05 2.32
C GLU A 101 -11.57 0.38 3.70
N GLN A 102 -10.73 -0.64 3.95
CA GLN A 102 -10.72 -1.37 5.22
C GLN A 102 -10.25 -0.51 6.40
N PHE A 103 -9.34 0.44 6.15
CA PHE A 103 -8.88 1.41 7.14
C PHE A 103 -9.91 2.52 7.38
N LYS A 104 -10.98 2.59 6.57
CA LYS A 104 -11.97 3.68 6.54
C LYS A 104 -11.29 5.04 6.40
N ALA A 105 -10.23 5.11 5.60
CA ALA A 105 -9.53 6.35 5.33
C ALA A 105 -10.50 7.37 4.71
N LYS A 106 -10.33 8.64 5.04
CA LYS A 106 -11.14 9.75 4.49
C LYS A 106 -10.41 10.51 3.39
N TYR A 107 -9.09 10.43 3.42
CA TYR A 107 -8.19 11.09 2.48
C TYR A 107 -6.96 10.22 2.32
N ALA A 108 -6.41 10.20 1.12
CA ALA A 108 -5.11 9.63 0.84
C ALA A 108 -4.32 10.57 -0.09
N HIS A 109 -3.03 10.75 0.20
CA HIS A 109 -2.08 11.26 -0.78
C HIS A 109 -1.27 10.08 -1.31
N VAL A 110 -1.30 9.87 -2.62
CA VAL A 110 -0.72 8.68 -3.27
C VAL A 110 0.38 9.13 -4.21
N SER A 111 1.52 8.47 -4.14
CA SER A 111 2.61 8.60 -5.10
C SER A 111 2.90 7.26 -5.75
N GLU A 112 2.75 7.17 -7.07
CA GLU A 112 3.25 6.06 -7.88
C GLU A 112 4.69 6.32 -8.27
N ILE A 113 5.55 5.36 -7.96
CA ILE A 113 6.94 5.36 -8.37
C ILE A 113 7.17 4.17 -9.30
N LYS A 114 7.44 4.45 -10.57
CA LYS A 114 7.90 3.45 -11.53
C LYS A 114 9.37 3.15 -11.26
N ARG A 115 9.68 1.93 -10.87
CA ARG A 115 10.99 1.48 -10.39
C ARG A 115 11.70 0.68 -11.47
N GLY A 116 12.99 0.98 -11.68
CA GLY A 116 13.83 0.23 -12.60
C GLY A 116 13.43 0.50 -14.05
N ILE A 117 13.37 1.77 -14.41
CA ILE A 117 13.30 2.18 -15.82
C ILE A 117 14.74 2.15 -16.34
N GLU A 118 15.00 1.30 -17.32
CA GLU A 118 16.32 1.17 -17.94
C GLU A 118 16.65 2.42 -18.77
N GLU A 119 17.85 2.96 -18.59
CA GLU A 119 18.44 4.01 -19.43
C GLU A 119 19.62 3.42 -20.24
N ASP A 120 20.48 4.26 -20.81
CA ASP A 120 21.69 3.80 -21.50
C ASP A 120 22.74 3.24 -20.49
N ASP A 121 23.69 2.45 -21.00
CA ASP A 121 24.87 1.97 -20.27
C ASP A 121 24.59 1.19 -18.96
N ASP A 122 23.61 0.28 -18.96
CA ASP A 122 23.21 -0.54 -17.79
C ASP A 122 22.80 0.30 -16.57
N THR A 123 22.31 1.52 -16.78
CA THR A 123 21.84 2.40 -15.72
C THR A 123 20.32 2.36 -15.57
N TYR A 124 19.82 2.72 -14.38
CA TYR A 124 18.40 2.65 -14.05
C TYR A 124 17.95 3.94 -13.36
N THR A 125 16.77 4.42 -13.74
CA THR A 125 16.10 5.57 -13.15
C THR A 125 14.74 5.20 -12.56
N HIS A 126 14.03 6.21 -12.03
CA HIS A 126 12.66 6.08 -11.58
C HIS A 126 11.84 7.32 -11.98
N MET A 127 10.54 7.14 -12.12
CA MET A 127 9.59 8.22 -12.37
C MET A 127 8.59 8.29 -11.22
N ILE A 128 8.33 9.48 -10.71
CA ILE A 128 7.36 9.72 -9.63
C ILE A 128 6.17 10.49 -10.20
N MET A 129 4.98 9.95 -9.98
CA MET A 129 3.69 10.61 -10.22
C MET A 129 2.95 10.70 -8.88
N THR A 130 2.28 11.82 -8.62
CA THR A 130 1.60 12.06 -7.34
C THR A 130 0.21 12.66 -7.55
N TRP A 131 -0.73 12.25 -6.71
CA TRP A 131 -2.11 12.75 -6.71
C TRP A 131 -2.75 12.67 -5.33
N GLU A 132 -3.89 13.34 -5.18
CA GLU A 132 -4.71 13.32 -3.97
C GLU A 132 -6.03 12.61 -4.23
N GLU A 133 -6.47 11.79 -3.29
CA GLU A 133 -7.74 11.06 -3.36
C GLU A 133 -8.65 11.42 -2.19
N ALA A 134 -9.83 11.95 -2.52
CA ALA A 134 -10.91 12.14 -1.58
C ALA A 134 -11.81 10.89 -1.59
N LEU A 135 -11.74 10.09 -0.52
CA LEU A 135 -12.49 8.85 -0.42
C LEU A 135 -13.93 9.15 0.03
N ARG A 136 -14.90 8.95 -0.86
CA ARG A 136 -16.32 9.12 -0.51
C ARG A 136 -16.76 8.02 0.45
N LYS A 137 -17.50 8.39 1.51
CA LYS A 137 -18.24 7.40 2.30
C LYS A 137 -19.23 6.70 1.37
N ASN A 138 -19.11 5.38 1.24
CA ASN A 138 -20.24 4.54 0.84
C ASN A 138 -21.28 4.59 1.98
N GLY A 139 -22.00 5.71 2.05
CA GLY A 139 -23.22 5.84 2.83
C GLY A 139 -24.32 5.11 2.08
N LYS A 140 -24.61 3.87 2.49
CA LYS A 140 -26.01 3.45 2.51
C LYS A 140 -26.64 4.20 3.68
N GLU A 141 -27.40 5.24 3.35
CA GLU A 141 -28.51 5.70 4.19
C GLU A 141 -29.51 4.56 4.42
#